data_AF-A0A831S5S9-F1
#
_entry.id   AF-A0A831S5S9-F1
#
_cell.length_a   1.000
_cell.length_b   1.000
_cell.length_c   1.000
_cell.angle_alpha   90.00
_cell.angle_beta   90.00
_cell.angle_gamma   90.00
#
_symmetry.space_group_name_H-M   'P 1'
#
loop_
_entity.id
_entity.type
_entity.pdbx_description
1 polymer ?
#
loop_
_entity_poly.entity_id
_entity_poly.type
_entity_poly.pdbx_seq_one_letter_code
_entity_poly.pdbx_strand_id
1 'polypeptide(L)'
;MTEKIKELYPVFEKARDNLVLIDKNLKGLNFRNIPLRFHELIRDNQKKLATAVTFLQESGGFYPLFLQLLGDKHPQRYLILFQNRDELRPTGGFIGSYLIVDINEGRVVKTQYRDVYETDGQAHREIAPPSYFGKITSRWRLRDANFSPDFPTSAQNILWFLEEEGGPTVDHVIAIDQTVAEKILEVTGPLNSPYLNQKITAENLSLLLSYAVEKKIAPGPTPKQIVFDLIPEIEKKLVEENLFPSLLTNVLSLLPKKHLLFYSRNQEAQDLFSSLGVTEEIYQNQEKEDFLEVVSISLGGNKSDAYVKEKITHITDVTEEGTIQNTLTLTRHHDYNLQTSKKIKEVIGQEVPSWLEKVLGEGINQNFIKVYVPKGSKLVAAKGVPLEDVITTEDLGKTVFAFVSKVSPGKTTRATLIYELPFRLNVNSIDNYRLFVQKQPGKKPPLLIKKISLPQGRKIFQKIPSQQKTVLDTNYRFSSVIGREEI
;
A
#
# COMPACT_ATOMS: atom_id res chain seq x y z
N MET A 1 -29.70 -7.79 1.85
CA MET A 1 -29.01 -7.35 0.62
C MET A 1 -28.57 -8.55 -0.20
N THR A 2 -28.10 -9.61 0.47
CA THR A 2 -27.73 -10.88 -0.15
C THR A 2 -28.85 -11.53 -0.97
N GLU A 3 -30.10 -11.48 -0.50
CA GLU A 3 -31.26 -11.97 -1.29
C GLU A 3 -31.40 -11.27 -2.65
N LYS A 4 -31.28 -9.94 -2.71
CA LYS A 4 -31.29 -9.21 -3.99
C LYS A 4 -30.13 -9.62 -4.90
N ILE A 5 -28.97 -9.90 -4.32
CA ILE A 5 -27.79 -10.39 -5.06
C ILE A 5 -28.06 -11.81 -5.60
N LYS A 6 -28.78 -12.67 -4.87
CA LYS A 6 -29.27 -13.98 -5.32
C LYS A 6 -30.26 -13.89 -6.46
N GLU A 7 -31.22 -12.98 -6.39
CA GLU A 7 -32.18 -12.76 -7.47
C GLU A 7 -31.50 -12.29 -8.77
N LEU A 8 -30.43 -11.51 -8.67
CA LEU A 8 -29.68 -11.00 -9.83
C LEU A 8 -28.70 -12.02 -10.43
N TYR A 9 -28.28 -13.03 -9.66
CA TYR A 9 -27.23 -13.95 -10.10
C TYR A 9 -27.60 -14.77 -11.36
N PRO A 10 -28.82 -15.33 -11.50
CA PRO A 10 -29.22 -16.01 -12.73
C PRO A 10 -29.16 -15.10 -13.97
N VAL A 11 -29.43 -13.80 -13.81
CA VAL A 11 -29.33 -12.82 -14.90
C VAL A 11 -27.86 -12.62 -15.28
N PHE A 12 -26.98 -12.51 -14.29
CA PHE A 12 -25.53 -12.45 -14.50
C PHE A 12 -25.00 -13.70 -15.22
N GLU A 13 -25.40 -14.90 -14.80
CA GLU A 13 -24.97 -16.15 -15.45
C GLU A 13 -25.42 -16.22 -16.90
N LYS A 14 -26.68 -15.86 -17.18
CA LYS A 14 -27.18 -15.80 -18.56
C LYS A 14 -26.42 -14.80 -19.41
N ALA A 15 -26.05 -13.64 -18.86
CA ALA A 15 -25.24 -12.65 -19.56
C ALA A 15 -23.82 -13.16 -19.84
N ARG A 16 -23.18 -13.81 -18.86
CA ARG A 16 -21.87 -14.48 -18.99
C ARG A 16 -21.91 -15.51 -20.12
N ASP A 17 -22.88 -16.43 -20.09
CA ASP A 17 -22.96 -17.53 -21.05
C ASP A 17 -23.20 -17.01 -22.48
N ASN A 18 -24.02 -15.98 -22.64
CA ASN A 18 -24.23 -15.31 -23.93
C ASN A 18 -22.92 -14.67 -24.45
N LEU A 19 -22.15 -14.00 -23.59
CA LEU A 19 -20.88 -13.38 -23.99
C LEU A 19 -19.82 -14.41 -24.35
N VAL A 20 -19.74 -15.53 -23.62
CA VAL A 20 -18.89 -16.68 -23.96
C VAL A 20 -19.25 -17.24 -25.34
N LEU A 21 -20.55 -17.36 -25.65
CA LEU A 21 -21.01 -17.82 -26.96
C LEU A 21 -20.63 -16.84 -28.08
N ILE A 22 -20.80 -15.53 -27.84
CA ILE A 22 -20.40 -14.48 -28.81
C ILE A 22 -18.88 -14.53 -29.06
N ASP A 23 -18.07 -14.68 -28.00
CA ASP A 23 -16.60 -14.78 -28.14
C ASP A 23 -16.18 -15.99 -28.97
N LYS A 24 -16.78 -17.16 -28.70
CA LYS A 24 -16.57 -18.37 -29.49
C LYS A 24 -16.93 -18.16 -30.96
N ASN A 25 -18.08 -17.55 -31.24
CA ASN A 25 -18.54 -17.30 -32.61
C ASN A 25 -17.65 -16.28 -33.34
N LEU A 26 -17.22 -15.22 -32.65
CA LEU A 26 -16.33 -14.22 -33.23
C LEU A 26 -14.94 -14.80 -33.51
N LYS A 27 -14.38 -15.64 -32.63
CA LYS A 27 -13.11 -16.33 -32.87
C LYS A 27 -13.18 -17.30 -34.06
N GLY A 28 -14.35 -17.84 -34.35
CA GLY A 28 -14.61 -18.72 -35.50
C GLY A 28 -14.82 -18.01 -36.85
N LEU A 29 -14.78 -16.68 -36.91
CA LEU A 29 -15.01 -15.93 -38.16
C LEU A 29 -13.90 -16.20 -39.20
N ASN A 30 -14.33 -16.55 -40.42
CA ASN A 30 -13.42 -16.62 -41.56
C ASN A 30 -13.22 -15.23 -42.17
N PHE A 31 -12.11 -14.57 -41.82
CA PHE A 31 -11.75 -13.23 -42.30
C PHE A 31 -11.66 -13.11 -43.83
N ARG A 32 -11.54 -14.21 -44.58
CA ARG A 32 -11.57 -14.19 -46.06
C ARG A 32 -12.91 -13.71 -46.62
N ASN A 33 -14.00 -13.89 -45.88
CA ASN A 33 -15.36 -13.54 -46.30
C ASN A 33 -15.78 -12.15 -45.79
N ILE A 34 -14.88 -11.39 -45.18
CA ILE A 34 -15.15 -10.11 -44.53
C ILE A 34 -14.39 -9.01 -45.26
N PRO A 35 -15.03 -7.90 -45.65
CA PRO A 35 -14.33 -6.76 -46.25
C PRO A 35 -13.18 -6.25 -45.37
N LEU A 36 -12.01 -5.98 -45.97
CA LEU A 36 -10.78 -5.57 -45.27
C LEU A 36 -10.98 -4.40 -44.31
N ARG A 37 -11.86 -3.45 -44.66
CA ARG A 37 -12.20 -2.28 -43.81
C ARG A 37 -12.74 -2.62 -42.42
N PHE A 38 -13.22 -3.85 -42.20
CA PHE A 38 -13.76 -4.30 -40.91
C PHE A 38 -12.78 -5.18 -40.12
N HIS A 39 -11.64 -5.58 -40.69
CA HIS A 39 -10.73 -6.54 -40.05
C HIS A 39 -10.16 -6.01 -38.73
N GLU A 40 -9.72 -4.76 -38.72
CA GLU A 40 -9.17 -4.10 -37.53
C GLU A 40 -10.23 -3.96 -36.43
N LEU A 41 -11.41 -3.44 -36.78
CA LEU A 41 -12.54 -3.31 -35.86
C LEU A 41 -12.92 -4.66 -35.23
N ILE A 42 -12.98 -5.74 -36.02
CA ILE A 42 -13.31 -7.08 -35.51
C ILE A 42 -12.23 -7.60 -34.58
N ARG A 43 -10.94 -7.45 -34.93
CA ARG A 43 -9.82 -7.87 -34.07
C ARG A 43 -9.81 -7.12 -32.74
N ASP A 44 -10.07 -5.82 -32.75
CA ASP A 44 -10.13 -5.02 -31.54
C ASP A 44 -11.32 -5.41 -30.66
N ASN A 45 -12.49 -5.65 -31.25
CA ASN A 45 -13.65 -6.13 -30.49
C ASN A 45 -13.47 -7.56 -29.98
N GLN A 46 -12.81 -8.45 -30.73
CA GLN A 46 -12.43 -9.80 -30.25
C GLN A 46 -11.55 -9.70 -29.00
N LYS A 47 -10.54 -8.80 -28.99
CA LYS A 47 -9.69 -8.59 -27.82
C LYS A 47 -10.50 -8.07 -26.63
N LYS A 48 -11.31 -7.03 -26.82
CA LYS A 48 -12.16 -6.45 -25.76
C LYS A 48 -13.14 -7.48 -25.20
N LEU A 49 -13.77 -8.25 -26.07
CA LEU A 49 -14.73 -9.28 -25.67
C LEU A 49 -14.04 -10.43 -24.94
N ALA A 50 -12.89 -10.89 -25.40
CA ALA A 50 -12.11 -11.91 -24.72
C ALA A 50 -11.78 -11.47 -23.27
N THR A 51 -11.33 -10.21 -23.10
CA THR A 51 -11.10 -9.65 -21.77
C THR A 51 -12.37 -9.62 -20.91
N ALA A 52 -13.51 -9.19 -21.48
CA ALA A 52 -14.78 -9.15 -20.75
C ALA A 52 -15.28 -10.55 -20.37
N VAL A 53 -15.13 -11.54 -21.25
CA VAL A 53 -15.48 -12.93 -20.99
C VAL A 53 -14.61 -13.52 -19.89
N THR A 54 -13.30 -13.34 -19.96
CA THR A 54 -12.38 -13.77 -18.89
C THR A 54 -12.80 -13.17 -17.55
N PHE A 55 -13.01 -11.86 -17.50
CA PHE A 55 -13.44 -11.18 -16.29
C PHE A 55 -14.76 -11.72 -15.72
N LEU A 56 -15.77 -11.96 -16.57
CA LEU A 56 -17.08 -12.47 -16.13
C LEU A 56 -17.02 -13.94 -15.70
N GLN A 57 -16.20 -14.76 -16.35
CA GLN A 57 -15.97 -16.15 -15.96
C GLN A 57 -15.30 -16.21 -14.59
N GLU A 58 -14.26 -15.41 -14.37
CA GLU A 58 -13.59 -15.27 -13.08
C GLU A 58 -14.56 -14.74 -12.01
N SER A 59 -15.31 -13.68 -12.32
CA SER A 59 -16.26 -13.06 -11.39
C SER A 59 -17.41 -14.00 -10.98
N GLY A 60 -17.88 -14.85 -11.90
CA GLY A 60 -18.92 -15.84 -11.61
C GLY A 60 -18.46 -16.90 -10.60
N GLY A 61 -17.18 -17.30 -10.66
CA GLY A 61 -16.60 -18.22 -9.68
C GLY A 61 -16.59 -17.66 -8.25
N PHE A 62 -16.54 -16.33 -8.11
CA PHE A 62 -16.48 -15.66 -6.81
C PHE A 62 -17.85 -15.35 -6.19
N TYR A 63 -18.95 -15.63 -6.90
CA TYR A 63 -20.28 -15.29 -6.41
C TYR A 63 -20.63 -15.90 -5.04
N PRO A 64 -20.44 -17.21 -4.78
CA PRO A 64 -20.69 -17.79 -3.47
C PRO A 64 -19.84 -17.15 -2.37
N LEU A 65 -18.59 -16.80 -2.71
CA LEU A 65 -17.65 -16.15 -1.81
C LEU A 65 -18.06 -14.71 -1.49
N PHE A 66 -18.58 -13.94 -2.46
CA PHE A 66 -19.15 -12.62 -2.21
C PHE A 66 -20.33 -12.68 -1.25
N LEU A 67 -21.24 -13.64 -1.42
CA LEU A 67 -22.34 -13.87 -0.46
C LEU A 67 -21.80 -14.22 0.93
N GLN A 68 -20.79 -15.08 1.00
CA GLN A 68 -20.16 -15.45 2.26
C GLN A 68 -19.54 -14.22 2.96
N LEU A 69 -18.78 -13.40 2.25
CA LEU A 69 -18.20 -12.15 2.79
C LEU A 69 -19.28 -11.17 3.28
N LEU A 70 -20.47 -11.20 2.68
CA LEU A 70 -21.63 -10.43 3.14
C LEU A 70 -22.41 -11.10 4.27
N GLY A 71 -21.93 -12.21 4.81
CA GLY A 71 -22.56 -12.93 5.91
C GLY A 71 -23.91 -13.54 5.57
N ASP A 72 -24.06 -14.09 4.36
CA ASP A 72 -25.32 -14.67 3.90
C ASP A 72 -25.77 -15.90 4.70
N LYS A 73 -24.85 -16.84 4.98
CA LYS A 73 -25.15 -18.06 5.76
C LYS A 73 -24.81 -17.88 7.25
N HIS A 74 -23.71 -17.20 7.53
CA HIS A 74 -23.20 -16.97 8.87
C HIS A 74 -22.69 -15.53 8.96
N PRO A 75 -22.95 -14.81 10.06
CA PRO A 75 -22.40 -13.48 10.26
C PRO A 75 -20.87 -13.47 10.07
N GLN A 76 -20.34 -12.44 9.43
CA GLN A 76 -18.91 -12.21 9.25
C GLN A 76 -18.46 -11.05 10.12
N ARG A 77 -17.33 -11.20 10.81
CA ARG A 77 -16.74 -10.15 11.63
C ARG A 77 -15.48 -9.60 10.97
N TYR A 78 -15.48 -8.28 10.77
CA TYR A 78 -14.39 -7.53 10.17
C TYR A 78 -13.67 -6.68 11.22
N LEU A 79 -12.34 -6.72 11.21
CA LEU A 79 -11.49 -5.73 11.88
C LEU A 79 -11.04 -4.70 10.85
N ILE A 80 -11.45 -3.45 11.01
CA ILE A 80 -11.06 -2.34 10.13
C ILE A 80 -10.07 -1.45 10.86
N LEU A 81 -8.81 -1.47 10.43
CA LEU A 81 -7.71 -0.72 11.03
C LEU A 81 -7.57 0.66 10.38
N PHE A 82 -7.47 1.71 11.20
CA PHE A 82 -7.14 3.06 10.73
C PHE A 82 -5.66 3.34 10.98
N GLN A 83 -4.90 3.35 9.89
CA GLN A 83 -3.46 3.55 9.89
C GLN A 83 -3.12 5.02 9.62
N ASN A 84 -2.25 5.58 10.44
CA ASN A 84 -1.71 6.93 10.27
C ASN A 84 -0.45 6.88 9.39
N ARG A 85 -0.58 7.24 8.11
CA ARG A 85 0.53 7.30 7.15
C ARG A 85 1.57 8.38 7.45
N ASP A 86 1.23 9.35 8.30
CA ASP A 86 2.16 10.41 8.73
C ASP A 86 3.15 9.89 9.80
N GLU A 87 2.92 8.66 10.29
CA GLU A 87 3.80 7.89 11.17
C GLU A 87 4.01 6.50 10.55
N LEU A 88 4.90 6.42 9.56
CA LEU A 88 4.97 5.25 8.68
C LEU A 88 5.25 3.93 9.44
N ARG A 89 4.52 2.89 9.01
CA ARG A 89 4.80 1.48 9.25
C ARG A 89 4.80 0.75 7.90
N PRO A 90 5.40 -0.44 7.79
CA PRO A 90 5.51 -1.15 6.52
C PRO A 90 4.22 -1.31 5.74
N THR A 91 3.09 -1.58 6.42
CA THR A 91 1.81 -1.84 5.74
C THR A 91 0.90 -0.62 5.58
N GLY A 92 1.38 0.60 5.84
CA GLY A 92 0.59 1.83 5.60
C GLY A 92 0.80 2.92 6.63
N GLY A 93 0.94 2.57 7.91
CA GLY A 93 1.06 3.56 8.98
C GLY A 93 0.82 2.99 10.38
N PHE A 94 1.00 3.83 11.38
CA PHE A 94 0.73 3.50 12.79
C PHE A 94 -0.76 3.18 13.00
N ILE A 95 -1.10 2.06 13.62
CA ILE A 95 -2.49 1.69 13.88
C ILE A 95 -2.97 2.49 15.09
N GLY A 96 -3.73 3.56 14.86
CA GLY A 96 -4.16 4.46 15.93
C GLY A 96 -5.53 4.13 16.52
N SER A 97 -6.37 3.43 15.77
CA SER A 97 -7.73 3.04 16.17
C SER A 97 -8.26 2.00 15.20
N TYR A 98 -9.32 1.30 15.57
CA TYR A 98 -9.95 0.32 14.70
C TYR A 98 -11.45 0.19 14.97
N LEU A 99 -12.15 -0.41 14.01
CA LEU A 99 -13.53 -0.86 14.15
C LEU A 99 -13.60 -2.38 14.18
N ILE A 100 -14.54 -2.92 14.94
CA ILE A 100 -15.02 -4.29 14.77
C ILE A 100 -16.45 -4.21 14.24
N VAL A 101 -16.68 -4.75 13.05
CA VAL A 101 -17.94 -4.67 12.33
C VAL A 101 -18.48 -6.07 12.07
N ASP A 102 -19.70 -6.34 12.53
CA ASP A 102 -20.42 -7.58 12.24
C ASP A 102 -21.36 -7.34 11.05
N ILE A 103 -21.21 -8.14 10.01
CA ILE A 103 -22.06 -8.13 8.81
C ILE A 103 -22.89 -9.42 8.81
N ASN A 104 -24.21 -9.28 8.66
CA ASN A 104 -25.13 -10.40 8.51
C ASN A 104 -26.15 -10.10 7.40
N GLU A 105 -26.35 -11.03 6.47
CA GLU A 105 -27.28 -10.90 5.32
C GLU A 105 -27.07 -9.61 4.48
N GLY A 106 -25.80 -9.18 4.42
CA GLY A 106 -25.34 -7.96 3.76
C GLY A 106 -25.78 -6.67 4.47
N ARG A 107 -25.96 -6.71 5.79
CA ARG A 107 -26.22 -5.53 6.63
C ARG A 107 -25.20 -5.48 7.76
N VAL A 108 -24.75 -4.27 8.09
CA VAL A 108 -24.00 -4.02 9.32
C VAL A 108 -24.98 -4.16 10.48
N VAL A 109 -24.75 -5.15 11.36
CA VAL A 109 -25.60 -5.40 12.55
C VAL A 109 -24.98 -4.89 13.83
N LYS A 110 -23.66 -4.70 13.86
CA LYS A 110 -22.93 -4.18 15.02
C LYS A 110 -21.65 -3.48 14.57
N THR A 111 -21.37 -2.33 15.16
CA THR A 111 -20.10 -1.61 15.00
C THR A 111 -19.56 -1.29 16.39
N GLN A 112 -18.29 -1.61 16.64
CA GLN A 112 -17.57 -1.23 17.85
C GLN A 112 -16.39 -0.35 17.47
N TYR A 113 -16.26 0.78 18.14
CA TYR A 113 -15.16 1.73 17.96
C TYR A 113 -14.15 1.53 19.09
N ARG A 114 -12.86 1.48 18.75
CA ARG A 114 -11.79 1.31 19.73
C ARG A 114 -10.60 2.19 19.39
N ASP A 115 -10.18 3.03 20.32
CA ASP A 115 -8.80 3.50 20.33
C ASP A 115 -7.90 2.30 20.62
N VAL A 116 -6.80 2.20 19.89
CA VAL A 116 -5.86 1.10 20.10
C VAL A 116 -5.35 1.06 21.54
N TYR A 117 -5.22 2.22 22.19
CA TYR A 117 -4.74 2.33 23.56
C TYR A 117 -5.74 1.83 24.62
N GLU A 118 -7.01 1.59 24.26
CA GLU A 118 -7.99 0.98 25.17
C GLU A 118 -7.74 -0.52 25.36
N THR A 119 -7.21 -1.21 24.34
CA THR A 119 -6.83 -2.63 24.42
C THR A 119 -5.35 -2.82 24.75
N ASP A 120 -4.54 -1.84 24.39
CA ASP A 120 -3.11 -1.81 24.71
C ASP A 120 -2.85 -1.90 26.21
N GLY A 121 -1.99 -2.83 26.61
CA GLY A 121 -1.65 -3.04 28.02
C GLY A 121 -2.61 -3.96 28.79
N GLN A 122 -3.70 -4.43 28.16
CA GLN A 122 -4.53 -5.50 28.71
C GLN A 122 -3.93 -6.90 28.51
N ALA A 123 -2.96 -7.03 27.60
CA ALA A 123 -2.30 -8.30 27.33
C ALA A 123 -1.61 -8.87 28.57
N HIS A 124 -1.94 -10.13 28.88
CA HIS A 124 -1.40 -10.88 30.01
C HIS A 124 0.09 -11.19 29.89
N ARG A 125 0.63 -11.20 28.66
CA ARG A 125 2.02 -11.53 28.36
C ARG A 125 2.75 -10.34 27.73
N GLU A 126 4.00 -10.13 28.14
CA GLU A 126 4.91 -9.21 27.45
C GLU A 126 5.66 -9.96 26.35
N ILE A 127 5.59 -9.45 25.13
CA ILE A 127 6.32 -9.97 23.97
C ILE A 127 7.38 -8.96 23.57
N ALA A 128 8.60 -9.46 23.39
CA ALA A 128 9.70 -8.65 22.91
C ALA A 128 9.44 -8.19 21.46
N PRO A 129 9.70 -6.91 21.15
CA PRO A 129 9.58 -6.39 19.80
C PRO A 129 10.59 -7.02 18.82
N PRO A 130 10.21 -7.24 17.56
CA PRO A 130 11.10 -7.84 16.57
C PRO A 130 12.25 -6.89 16.18
N SER A 131 13.49 -7.40 16.10
CA SER A 131 14.64 -6.67 15.53
C SER A 131 14.87 -5.28 16.16
N TYR A 132 15.25 -4.28 15.36
CA TYR A 132 15.49 -2.88 15.73
C TYR A 132 14.23 -2.16 16.29
N PHE A 133 13.06 -2.80 16.25
CA PHE A 133 11.80 -2.23 16.75
C PHE A 133 11.84 -1.93 18.26
N GLY A 134 12.69 -2.66 19.00
CA GLY A 134 12.99 -2.37 20.42
C GLY A 134 13.51 -0.96 20.72
N LYS A 135 13.95 -0.21 19.69
CA LYS A 135 14.34 1.20 19.86
C LYS A 135 13.15 2.18 19.87
N ILE A 136 11.98 1.74 19.42
CA ILE A 136 10.76 2.56 19.34
C ILE A 136 9.86 2.27 20.52
N THR A 137 9.73 1.00 20.87
CA THR A 137 8.92 0.56 22.00
C THR A 137 9.60 -0.59 22.72
N SER A 138 9.45 -0.63 24.03
CA SER A 138 9.87 -1.78 24.85
C SER A 138 8.83 -2.91 24.85
N ARG A 139 7.63 -2.66 24.32
CA ARG A 139 6.49 -3.60 24.35
C ARG A 139 5.85 -3.68 22.97
N TRP A 140 5.94 -4.85 22.35
CA TRP A 140 5.22 -5.13 21.11
C TRP A 140 3.76 -5.42 21.40
N ARG A 141 2.87 -4.71 20.71
CA ARG A 141 1.43 -4.60 20.98
C ARG A 141 0.67 -4.37 19.67
N LEU A 142 -0.65 -4.46 19.72
CA LEU A 142 -1.54 -4.32 18.56
C LEU A 142 -1.24 -3.09 17.69
N ARG A 143 -0.99 -1.92 18.30
CA ARG A 143 -0.67 -0.64 17.63
C ARG A 143 0.51 -0.69 16.66
N ASP A 144 1.39 -1.67 16.85
CA ASP A 144 2.66 -1.83 16.17
C ASP A 144 2.85 -3.26 15.60
N ALA A 145 1.78 -4.05 15.56
CA ALA A 145 1.81 -5.43 15.09
C ALA A 145 2.11 -5.53 13.58
N ASN A 146 1.98 -4.43 12.84
CA ASN A 146 2.19 -4.33 11.40
C ASN A 146 3.64 -4.06 10.96
N PHE A 147 4.62 -4.65 11.65
CA PHE A 147 6.06 -4.43 11.41
C PHE A 147 6.64 -5.25 10.25
N SER A 148 5.92 -6.25 9.73
CA SER A 148 6.31 -6.95 8.50
C SER A 148 5.76 -6.19 7.28
N PRO A 149 6.53 -6.00 6.19
CA PRO A 149 5.97 -5.47 4.95
C PRO A 149 5.02 -6.46 4.27
N ASP A 150 5.14 -7.76 4.59
CA ASP A 150 4.17 -8.78 4.18
C ASP A 150 2.90 -8.63 5.03
N PHE A 151 1.83 -8.11 4.42
CA PHE A 151 0.62 -7.79 5.18
C PHE A 151 -0.13 -9.02 5.71
N PRO A 152 -0.15 -10.21 5.09
CA PRO A 152 -0.71 -11.41 5.74
C PRO A 152 0.03 -11.77 7.04
N THR A 153 1.36 -11.70 7.05
CA THR A 153 2.16 -11.88 8.28
C THR A 153 1.79 -10.84 9.33
N SER A 154 1.70 -9.57 8.94
CA SER A 154 1.30 -8.48 9.84
C SER A 154 -0.14 -8.64 10.35
N ALA A 155 -1.08 -9.06 9.50
CA ALA A 155 -2.47 -9.29 9.85
C ALA A 155 -2.61 -10.45 10.85
N GLN A 156 -1.85 -11.52 10.69
CA GLN A 156 -1.79 -12.61 11.67
C GLN A 156 -1.30 -12.13 13.03
N ASN A 157 -0.24 -11.30 13.07
CA ASN A 157 0.22 -10.69 14.32
C ASN A 157 -0.86 -9.78 14.93
N ILE A 158 -1.51 -8.95 14.12
CA ILE A 158 -2.62 -8.07 14.54
C ILE A 158 -3.74 -8.88 15.20
N LEU A 159 -4.16 -9.97 14.55
CA LEU A 159 -5.22 -10.84 15.06
C LEU A 159 -4.82 -11.52 16.37
N TRP A 160 -3.58 -12.00 16.44
CA TRP A 160 -3.04 -12.59 17.66
C TRP A 160 -3.02 -11.58 18.82
N PHE A 161 -2.51 -10.36 18.59
CA PHE A 161 -2.52 -9.31 19.61
C PHE A 161 -3.92 -8.87 20.00
N LEU A 162 -4.85 -8.77 19.05
CA LEU A 162 -6.24 -8.43 19.36
C LEU A 162 -6.83 -9.43 20.35
N GLU A 163 -6.64 -10.73 20.12
CA GLU A 163 -7.15 -11.79 21.00
C GLU A 163 -6.45 -11.82 22.36
N GLU A 164 -5.12 -11.68 22.38
CA GLU A 164 -4.33 -11.61 23.62
C GLU A 164 -4.62 -10.38 24.48
N GLU A 165 -5.02 -9.27 23.85
CA GLU A 165 -5.43 -8.02 24.52
C GLU A 165 -6.93 -8.03 24.89
N GLY A 166 -7.61 -9.18 24.80
CA GLY A 166 -9.00 -9.37 25.24
C GLY A 166 -10.06 -9.01 24.20
N GLY A 167 -9.65 -8.73 22.96
CA GLY A 167 -10.53 -8.56 21.81
C GLY A 167 -11.11 -9.89 21.30
N PRO A 168 -12.14 -9.83 20.44
CA PRO A 168 -12.75 -11.04 19.89
C PRO A 168 -11.93 -11.63 18.75
N THR A 169 -12.19 -12.90 18.43
CA THR A 169 -11.80 -13.48 17.14
C THR A 169 -12.57 -12.76 16.02
N VAL A 170 -11.87 -12.45 14.91
CA VAL A 170 -12.47 -11.87 13.70
C VAL A 170 -12.12 -12.74 12.49
N ASP A 171 -12.91 -12.62 11.40
CA ASP A 171 -12.76 -13.41 10.18
C ASP A 171 -11.85 -12.74 9.16
N HIS A 172 -11.96 -11.41 9.06
CA HIS A 172 -11.29 -10.60 8.04
C HIS A 172 -10.65 -9.35 8.65
N VAL A 173 -9.53 -8.92 8.08
CA VAL A 173 -8.85 -7.68 8.42
C VAL A 173 -8.81 -6.78 7.19
N ILE A 174 -9.22 -5.53 7.37
CA ILE A 174 -9.09 -4.47 6.37
C ILE A 174 -8.22 -3.38 6.99
N ALA A 175 -7.10 -3.04 6.37
CA ALA A 175 -6.31 -1.88 6.77
C ALA A 175 -6.52 -0.74 5.78
N ILE A 176 -6.83 0.44 6.29
CA ILE A 176 -6.95 1.66 5.49
C ILE A 176 -6.11 2.79 6.08
N ASP A 177 -5.58 3.65 5.22
CA ASP A 177 -4.92 4.89 5.63
C ASP A 177 -5.79 6.13 5.37
N GLN A 178 -5.31 7.31 5.78
CA GLN A 178 -6.06 8.56 5.63
C GLN A 178 -6.45 8.89 4.19
N THR A 179 -5.73 8.40 3.18
CA THR A 179 -6.08 8.62 1.76
C THR A 179 -7.49 8.13 1.45
N VAL A 180 -7.91 7.04 2.09
CA VAL A 180 -9.26 6.49 1.91
C VAL A 180 -10.30 7.46 2.47
N ALA A 181 -10.05 8.02 3.66
CA ALA A 181 -10.93 9.01 4.27
C ALA A 181 -10.96 10.34 3.47
N GLU A 182 -9.80 10.81 2.99
CA GLU A 182 -9.69 11.96 2.10
C GLU A 182 -10.52 11.75 0.84
N LYS A 183 -10.42 10.55 0.23
CA LYS A 183 -11.17 10.18 -0.97
C LYS A 183 -12.67 10.05 -0.73
N ILE A 184 -13.09 9.60 0.44
CA ILE A 184 -14.49 9.63 0.87
C ILE A 184 -14.98 11.09 0.91
N LEU A 185 -14.21 12.01 1.50
CA LEU A 185 -14.58 13.42 1.59
C LEU A 185 -14.60 14.15 0.25
N GLU A 186 -13.81 13.73 -0.73
CA GLU A 186 -13.96 14.23 -2.10
C GLU A 186 -15.35 13.92 -2.69
N VAL A 187 -15.99 12.83 -2.25
CA VAL A 187 -17.32 12.40 -2.71
C VAL A 187 -18.43 13.00 -1.84
N THR A 188 -18.32 12.92 -0.52
CA THR A 188 -19.35 13.42 0.41
C THR A 188 -19.31 14.94 0.62
N GLY A 189 -18.24 15.58 0.15
CA GLY A 189 -17.92 16.95 0.47
C GLY A 189 -17.54 17.17 1.95
N PRO A 190 -17.25 18.42 2.33
CA PRO A 190 -16.77 18.77 3.67
C PRO A 190 -17.73 18.37 4.80
N LEU A 191 -17.15 18.03 5.96
CA LEU A 191 -17.88 17.73 7.20
C LEU A 191 -17.67 18.83 8.24
N ASN A 192 -18.66 19.00 9.10
CA ASN A 192 -18.51 19.81 10.30
C ASN A 192 -18.10 18.91 11.46
N SER A 193 -17.31 19.43 12.39
CA SER A 193 -17.06 18.79 13.68
C SER A 193 -17.50 19.76 14.78
N PRO A 194 -18.20 19.29 15.83
CA PRO A 194 -18.55 20.16 16.95
C PRO A 194 -17.32 20.63 17.75
N TYR A 195 -16.14 20.04 17.51
CA TYR A 195 -14.90 20.33 18.24
C TYR A 195 -13.97 21.30 17.50
N LEU A 196 -14.24 21.56 16.22
CA LEU A 196 -13.41 22.40 15.37
C LEU A 196 -14.27 23.51 14.76
N ASN A 197 -13.73 24.73 14.73
CA ASN A 197 -14.38 25.84 14.04
C ASN A 197 -14.33 25.68 12.51
N GLN A 198 -13.44 24.82 12.03
CA GLN A 198 -13.05 24.68 10.64
C GLN A 198 -13.77 23.44 10.07
N LYS A 199 -14.26 23.55 8.83
CA LYS A 199 -14.77 22.39 8.12
C LYS A 199 -13.63 21.42 7.79
N ILE A 200 -13.89 20.13 8.01
CA ILE A 200 -12.98 19.05 7.64
C ILE A 200 -13.23 18.74 6.16
N THR A 201 -12.20 18.94 5.34
CA THR A 201 -12.18 18.68 3.89
C THR A 201 -11.16 17.58 3.57
N ALA A 202 -11.19 17.07 2.34
CA ALA A 202 -10.20 16.09 1.88
C ALA A 202 -8.76 16.60 2.02
N GLU A 203 -8.52 17.90 1.84
CA GLU A 203 -7.18 18.50 1.85
C GLU A 203 -6.64 18.75 3.26
N ASN A 204 -7.52 18.94 4.25
CA ASN A 204 -7.13 19.29 5.62
C ASN A 204 -7.38 18.19 6.65
N LEU A 205 -8.03 17.08 6.27
CA LEU A 205 -8.41 15.98 7.16
C LEU A 205 -7.24 15.47 8.00
N SER A 206 -6.12 15.08 7.39
CA SER A 206 -5.01 14.49 8.17
C SER A 206 -4.46 15.45 9.21
N LEU A 207 -4.31 16.74 8.84
CA LEU A 207 -3.78 17.77 9.73
C LEU A 207 -4.76 18.08 10.87
N LEU A 208 -6.03 18.30 10.56
CA LEU A 208 -7.04 18.65 11.58
C LEU A 208 -7.29 17.50 12.55
N LEU A 209 -7.36 16.26 12.05
CA LEU A 209 -7.49 15.09 12.93
C LEU A 209 -6.25 14.90 13.80
N SER A 210 -5.05 15.04 13.23
CA SER A 210 -3.81 14.98 14.01
C SER A 210 -3.77 16.05 15.09
N TYR A 211 -4.10 17.30 14.76
CA TYR A 211 -4.20 18.39 15.73
C TYR A 211 -5.21 18.06 16.85
N ALA A 212 -6.42 17.64 16.48
CA ALA A 212 -7.50 17.37 17.41
C ALA A 212 -7.17 16.24 18.40
N VAL A 213 -6.59 15.14 17.89
CA VAL A 213 -6.19 13.98 18.70
C VAL A 213 -5.03 14.35 19.63
N GLU A 214 -3.97 14.97 19.12
CA GLU A 214 -2.78 15.31 19.94
C GLU A 214 -3.10 16.34 21.01
N LYS A 215 -3.95 17.32 20.69
CA LYS A 215 -4.40 18.34 21.63
C LYS A 215 -5.53 17.84 22.55
N LYS A 216 -6.10 16.67 22.28
CA LYS A 216 -7.22 16.03 23.02
C LYS A 216 -8.44 16.95 23.14
N ILE A 217 -8.86 17.55 22.02
CA ILE A 217 -9.94 18.56 22.02
C ILE A 217 -11.33 17.95 22.16
N ALA A 218 -11.52 16.72 21.69
CA ALA A 218 -12.82 16.06 21.78
C ALA A 218 -13.00 15.52 23.21
N PRO A 219 -14.09 15.88 23.91
CA PRO A 219 -14.44 15.27 25.17
C PRO A 219 -14.85 13.81 24.92
N GLY A 220 -14.44 12.90 25.81
CA GLY A 220 -14.79 11.50 25.68
C GLY A 220 -13.77 10.58 26.36
N PRO A 221 -13.99 9.26 26.26
CA PRO A 221 -13.08 8.27 26.86
C PRO A 221 -11.72 8.20 26.14
N THR A 222 -11.64 8.71 24.90
CA THR A 222 -10.42 8.67 24.07
C THR A 222 -10.22 9.95 23.26
N PRO A 223 -8.95 10.37 23.00
CA PRO A 223 -8.63 11.39 22.01
C PRO A 223 -9.12 11.09 20.58
N LYS A 224 -9.38 9.82 20.23
CA LYS A 224 -9.89 9.39 18.92
C LYS A 224 -11.39 9.61 18.72
N GLN A 225 -12.10 10.13 19.73
CA GLN A 225 -13.55 10.36 19.66
C GLN A 225 -13.95 11.17 18.42
N ILE A 226 -13.18 12.21 18.07
CA ILE A 226 -13.41 13.01 16.85
C ILE A 226 -13.42 12.16 15.57
N VAL A 227 -12.58 11.12 15.47
CA VAL A 227 -12.55 10.23 14.30
C VAL A 227 -13.84 9.40 14.26
N PHE A 228 -14.28 8.92 15.42
CA PHE A 228 -15.48 8.08 15.52
C PHE A 228 -16.76 8.86 15.23
N ASP A 229 -16.84 10.11 15.66
CA ASP A 229 -18.02 10.96 15.42
C ASP A 229 -18.19 11.36 13.95
N LEU A 230 -17.11 11.32 13.15
CA LEU A 230 -17.20 11.60 11.71
C LEU A 230 -17.76 10.41 10.91
N ILE A 231 -17.66 9.18 11.43
CA ILE A 231 -18.09 7.99 10.69
C ILE A 231 -19.61 7.98 10.46
N PRO A 232 -20.47 8.19 11.48
CA PRO A 232 -21.91 8.29 11.27
C PRO A 232 -22.32 9.46 10.36
N GLU A 233 -21.60 10.59 10.41
CA GLU A 233 -21.87 11.74 9.53
C GLU A 233 -21.55 11.42 8.06
N ILE A 234 -20.45 10.68 7.81
CA ILE A 234 -20.13 10.14 6.48
C ILE A 234 -21.22 9.18 6.02
N GLU A 235 -21.58 8.19 6.85
CA GLU A 235 -22.59 7.19 6.53
C GLU A 235 -23.93 7.84 6.17
N LYS A 236 -24.36 8.82 6.98
CA LYS A 236 -25.58 9.60 6.75
C LYS A 236 -25.57 10.26 5.38
N LYS A 237 -24.50 10.99 5.04
CA LYS A 237 -24.37 11.64 3.72
C LYS A 237 -24.39 10.64 2.57
N LEU A 238 -23.68 9.52 2.71
CA LEU A 238 -23.63 8.49 1.66
C LEU A 238 -25.03 7.93 1.35
N VAL A 239 -25.86 7.75 2.38
CA VAL A 239 -27.24 7.26 2.24
C VAL A 239 -28.16 8.34 1.68
N GLU A 240 -28.18 9.53 2.29
CA GLU A 240 -29.10 10.62 1.93
C GLU A 240 -28.89 11.12 0.49
N GLU A 241 -27.63 11.15 0.03
CA GLU A 241 -27.26 11.64 -1.30
C GLU A 241 -27.04 10.49 -2.32
N ASN A 242 -27.27 9.23 -1.94
CA ASN A 242 -27.07 8.05 -2.78
C ASN A 242 -25.68 7.97 -3.44
N LEU A 243 -24.63 8.25 -2.66
CA LEU A 243 -23.26 8.41 -3.15
C LEU A 243 -22.47 7.09 -3.22
N PHE A 244 -23.05 5.97 -2.77
CA PHE A 244 -22.38 4.66 -2.76
C PHE A 244 -21.75 4.23 -4.11
N PRO A 245 -22.41 4.41 -5.28
CA PRO A 245 -21.79 4.05 -6.57
C PRO A 245 -20.54 4.88 -6.88
N SER A 246 -20.59 6.18 -6.62
CA SER A 246 -19.46 7.09 -6.78
C SER A 246 -18.35 6.76 -5.80
N LEU A 247 -18.69 6.48 -4.54
CA LEU A 247 -17.74 6.07 -3.52
C LEU A 247 -17.01 4.79 -3.92
N LEU A 248 -17.74 3.75 -4.35
CA LEU A 248 -17.17 2.48 -4.74
C LEU A 248 -16.11 2.66 -5.84
N THR A 249 -16.44 3.41 -6.90
CA THR A 249 -15.49 3.69 -8.00
C THR A 249 -14.22 4.38 -7.49
N ASN A 250 -14.38 5.36 -6.59
CA ASN A 250 -13.28 6.12 -6.04
C ASN A 250 -12.40 5.28 -5.09
N VAL A 251 -13.00 4.44 -4.24
CA VAL A 251 -12.27 3.54 -3.33
C VAL A 251 -11.55 2.43 -4.11
N LEU A 252 -12.19 1.83 -5.12
CA LEU A 252 -11.56 0.81 -5.96
C LEU A 252 -10.31 1.36 -6.70
N SER A 253 -10.30 2.65 -7.05
CA SER A 253 -9.14 3.31 -7.66
C SER A 253 -7.90 3.36 -6.75
N LEU A 254 -8.08 3.15 -5.44
CA LEU A 254 -7.00 3.14 -4.46
C LEU A 254 -6.36 1.76 -4.26
N LEU A 255 -6.99 0.67 -4.74
CA LEU A 255 -6.46 -0.69 -4.57
C LEU A 255 -5.07 -0.87 -5.21
N PRO A 256 -4.82 -0.48 -6.48
CA PRO A 256 -3.49 -0.62 -7.08
C PRO A 256 -2.44 0.27 -6.39
N LYS A 257 -2.89 1.32 -5.70
CA LYS A 257 -2.06 2.28 -4.97
C LYS A 257 -1.77 1.85 -3.53
N LYS A 258 -2.36 0.73 -3.08
CA LYS A 258 -2.09 0.12 -1.76
C LYS A 258 -2.48 1.01 -0.58
N HIS A 259 -3.64 1.66 -0.66
CA HIS A 259 -4.24 2.38 0.47
C HIS A 259 -5.33 1.56 1.20
N LEU A 260 -5.70 0.40 0.65
CA LEU A 260 -6.57 -0.58 1.29
C LEU A 260 -5.90 -1.95 1.16
N LEU A 261 -5.72 -2.62 2.28
CA LEU A 261 -5.17 -3.98 2.34
C LEU A 261 -6.18 -4.92 2.98
N PHE A 262 -6.24 -6.16 2.48
CA PHE A 262 -7.20 -7.16 2.91
C PHE A 262 -6.49 -8.44 3.33
N TYR A 263 -7.00 -9.07 4.38
CA TYR A 263 -6.58 -10.39 4.83
C TYR A 263 -7.81 -11.15 5.32
N SER A 264 -7.85 -12.46 5.10
CA SER A 264 -8.86 -13.35 5.64
C SER A 264 -8.25 -14.57 6.32
N ARG A 265 -8.89 -15.04 7.40
CA ARG A 265 -8.64 -16.38 7.95
C ARG A 265 -9.28 -17.49 7.10
N ASN A 266 -10.27 -17.16 6.26
CA ASN A 266 -10.85 -18.09 5.32
C ASN A 266 -9.96 -18.17 4.07
N GLN A 267 -9.49 -19.38 3.74
CA GLN A 267 -8.53 -19.56 2.65
C GLN A 267 -9.09 -19.15 1.28
N GLU A 268 -10.35 -19.45 0.98
CA GLU A 268 -10.96 -19.06 -0.30
C GLU A 268 -11.05 -17.54 -0.46
N ALA A 269 -11.43 -16.83 0.62
CA ALA A 269 -11.41 -15.37 0.68
C ALA A 269 -9.99 -14.80 0.55
N GLN A 270 -9.02 -15.42 1.21
CA GLN A 270 -7.62 -15.00 1.14
C GLN A 270 -7.07 -15.17 -0.28
N ASP A 271 -7.31 -16.31 -0.93
CA ASP A 271 -6.86 -16.57 -2.31
C ASP A 271 -7.48 -15.56 -3.30
N LEU A 272 -8.76 -15.21 -3.12
CA LEU A 272 -9.40 -14.13 -3.87
C LEU A 272 -8.67 -12.80 -3.64
N PHE A 273 -8.45 -12.39 -2.39
CA PHE A 273 -7.76 -11.14 -2.08
C PHE A 273 -6.33 -11.11 -2.66
N SER A 274 -5.59 -12.23 -2.61
CA SER A 274 -4.26 -12.35 -3.21
C SER A 274 -4.32 -12.20 -4.73
N SER A 275 -5.28 -12.85 -5.39
CA SER A 275 -5.47 -12.73 -6.85
C SER A 275 -5.84 -11.31 -7.31
N LEU A 276 -6.55 -10.56 -6.46
CA LEU A 276 -6.88 -9.15 -6.69
C LEU A 276 -5.69 -8.22 -6.37
N GLY A 277 -4.60 -8.75 -5.81
CA GLY A 277 -3.40 -8.00 -5.46
C GLY A 277 -3.61 -7.04 -4.28
N VAL A 278 -4.59 -7.29 -3.41
CA VAL A 278 -4.94 -6.41 -2.28
C VAL A 278 -4.38 -6.91 -0.94
N THR A 279 -3.65 -8.03 -0.93
CA THR A 279 -3.06 -8.60 0.29
C THR A 279 -1.68 -8.03 0.61
N GLU A 280 -1.02 -7.34 -0.34
CA GLU A 280 0.37 -6.85 -0.19
C GLU A 280 1.33 -7.90 0.39
N GLU A 281 1.37 -9.05 -0.26
CA GLU A 281 2.40 -10.06 -0.03
C GLU A 281 3.74 -9.59 -0.58
N ILE A 282 4.82 -10.00 0.09
CA ILE A 282 6.16 -9.78 -0.44
C ILE A 282 6.35 -10.58 -1.74
N TYR A 283 6.64 -9.88 -2.84
CA TYR A 283 6.72 -10.52 -4.14
C TYR A 283 7.85 -11.55 -4.20
N GLN A 284 7.53 -12.77 -4.63
CA GLN A 284 8.49 -13.84 -4.83
C GLN A 284 9.09 -13.74 -6.25
N ASN A 285 10.39 -13.51 -6.32
CA ASN A 285 11.11 -13.33 -7.58
C ASN A 285 11.13 -14.60 -8.41
N GLN A 286 11.04 -14.43 -9.73
CA GLN A 286 11.45 -15.49 -10.67
C GLN A 286 12.96 -15.68 -10.66
N GLU A 287 13.44 -16.79 -11.24
CA GLU A 287 14.86 -17.00 -11.47
C GLU A 287 15.45 -15.84 -12.30
N LYS A 288 16.60 -15.31 -11.88
CA LYS A 288 17.28 -14.16 -12.50
C LYS A 288 16.42 -12.88 -12.61
N GLU A 289 15.48 -12.68 -11.70
CA GLU A 289 14.71 -11.45 -11.58
C GLU A 289 15.22 -10.59 -10.41
N ASP A 290 15.54 -9.33 -10.67
CA ASP A 290 15.91 -8.34 -9.65
C ASP A 290 14.68 -7.84 -8.87
N PHE A 291 14.89 -7.45 -7.62
CA PHE A 291 13.87 -6.97 -6.69
C PHE A 291 14.33 -5.69 -6.00
N LEU A 292 13.40 -4.78 -5.79
CA LEU A 292 13.61 -3.66 -4.88
C LEU A 292 12.34 -3.34 -4.12
N GLU A 293 12.42 -3.33 -2.81
CA GLU A 293 11.45 -2.65 -1.95
C GLU A 293 12.19 -1.78 -0.94
N VAL A 294 11.78 -0.52 -0.80
CA VAL A 294 12.36 0.43 0.16
C VAL A 294 11.31 0.78 1.20
N VAL A 295 11.38 0.10 2.33
CA VAL A 295 10.43 0.20 3.44
C VAL A 295 10.97 1.19 4.47
N SER A 296 10.19 2.22 4.75
CA SER A 296 10.44 3.24 5.76
C SER A 296 9.59 2.97 6.99
N ILE A 297 10.22 2.91 8.17
CA ILE A 297 9.55 2.69 9.45
C ILE A 297 9.86 3.86 10.36
N SER A 298 8.83 4.59 10.78
CA SER A 298 8.97 5.79 11.60
C SER A 298 9.39 5.48 13.02
N LEU A 299 10.46 6.13 13.50
CA LEU A 299 10.99 6.03 14.87
C LEU A 299 10.84 7.35 15.64
N GLY A 300 10.32 8.41 15.00
CA GLY A 300 10.41 9.78 15.50
C GLY A 300 9.36 10.18 16.54
N GLY A 301 8.31 9.38 16.72
CA GLY A 301 7.16 9.71 17.58
C GLY A 301 6.48 11.02 17.17
N ASN A 302 6.53 11.36 15.88
CA ASN A 302 6.01 12.60 15.31
C ASN A 302 5.56 12.34 13.86
N LYS A 303 4.76 13.26 13.32
CA LYS A 303 4.10 13.16 12.01
C LYS A 303 4.96 13.69 10.85
N SER A 304 6.29 13.68 11.01
CA SER A 304 7.22 14.24 10.02
C SER A 304 7.24 13.47 8.70
N ASP A 305 6.77 12.20 8.64
CA ASP A 305 6.69 11.46 7.38
C ASP A 305 5.76 12.16 6.37
N ALA A 306 4.77 12.92 6.86
CA ALA A 306 3.92 13.77 6.02
C ALA A 306 4.70 14.86 5.28
N TYR A 307 5.91 15.21 5.72
CA TYR A 307 6.71 16.30 5.16
C TYR A 307 8.00 15.81 4.50
N VAL A 308 8.23 14.49 4.41
CA VAL A 308 9.41 13.96 3.72
C VAL A 308 9.07 13.55 2.29
N LYS A 309 9.77 14.16 1.33
CA LYS A 309 9.81 13.71 -0.06
C LYS A 309 11.01 12.81 -0.28
N GLU A 310 10.79 11.71 -1.00
CA GLU A 310 11.82 10.75 -1.33
C GLU A 310 12.01 10.62 -2.84
N LYS A 311 13.28 10.50 -3.24
CA LYS A 311 13.68 10.13 -4.60
C LYS A 311 14.57 8.91 -4.53
N ILE A 312 14.24 7.91 -5.32
CA ILE A 312 14.96 6.65 -5.46
C ILE A 312 15.67 6.67 -6.81
N THR A 313 17.00 6.63 -6.81
CA THR A 313 17.79 6.40 -8.03
C THR A 313 18.35 4.99 -7.97
N HIS A 314 17.98 4.13 -8.92
CA HIS A 314 18.49 2.77 -9.05
C HIS A 314 19.24 2.64 -10.38
N ILE A 315 20.56 2.47 -10.30
CA ILE A 315 21.45 2.32 -11.45
C ILE A 315 21.97 0.89 -11.44
N THR A 316 21.85 0.20 -12.57
CA THR A 316 22.38 -1.15 -12.75
C THR A 316 23.53 -1.12 -13.74
N ASP A 317 24.70 -1.53 -13.30
CA ASP A 317 25.89 -1.68 -14.11
C ASP A 317 26.17 -3.17 -14.32
N VAL A 318 26.24 -3.60 -15.58
CA VAL A 318 26.56 -4.99 -15.94
C VAL A 318 28.01 -5.04 -16.43
N THR A 319 28.81 -5.98 -15.91
CA THR A 319 30.22 -6.15 -16.32
C THR A 319 30.36 -7.02 -17.57
N GLU A 320 31.58 -7.15 -18.12
CA GLU A 320 31.87 -8.03 -19.25
C GLU A 320 31.61 -9.52 -18.94
N GLU A 321 31.77 -9.91 -17.67
CA GLU A 321 31.49 -11.26 -17.17
C GLU A 321 30.00 -11.46 -16.85
N GLY A 322 29.17 -10.44 -17.02
CA GLY A 322 27.74 -10.47 -16.74
C GLY A 322 27.36 -10.27 -15.28
N THR A 323 28.33 -9.97 -14.41
CA THR A 323 28.05 -9.59 -13.01
C THR A 323 27.23 -8.30 -12.98
N ILE A 324 26.25 -8.24 -12.08
CA ILE A 324 25.32 -7.11 -11.98
C ILE A 324 25.56 -6.39 -10.67
N GLN A 325 26.02 -5.15 -10.76
CA GLN A 325 26.18 -4.25 -9.62
C GLN A 325 25.10 -3.18 -9.65
N ASN A 326 24.34 -3.07 -8.57
CA ASN A 326 23.33 -2.04 -8.39
C ASN A 326 23.85 -0.93 -7.47
N THR A 327 23.69 0.32 -7.92
CA THR A 327 23.85 1.51 -7.08
C THR A 327 22.46 2.09 -6.79
N LEU A 328 22.00 1.92 -5.54
CA LEU A 328 20.77 2.48 -5.02
C LEU A 328 21.07 3.75 -4.23
N THR A 329 20.53 4.89 -4.65
CA THR A 329 20.61 6.15 -3.90
C THR A 329 19.23 6.61 -3.46
N LEU A 330 19.03 6.71 -2.15
CA LEU A 330 17.86 7.30 -1.52
C LEU A 330 18.18 8.76 -1.21
N THR A 331 17.44 9.70 -1.79
CA THR A 331 17.51 11.13 -1.45
C THR A 331 16.22 11.52 -0.74
N ARG A 332 16.34 12.00 0.51
CA ARG A 332 15.18 12.35 1.35
C ARG A 332 15.28 13.82 1.74
N HIS A 333 14.23 14.59 1.48
CA HIS A 333 14.14 16.01 1.82
C HIS A 333 12.95 16.27 2.72
N HIS A 334 13.17 17.03 3.80
CA HIS A 334 12.13 17.41 4.74
C HIS A 334 11.58 18.80 4.38
N ASP A 335 10.39 18.85 3.80
CA ASP A 335 9.77 20.06 3.25
C ASP A 335 9.31 21.07 4.33
N TYR A 336 9.19 20.65 5.59
CA TYR A 336 8.74 21.55 6.67
C TYR A 336 9.67 22.76 6.84
N ASN A 337 9.09 23.95 6.76
CA ASN A 337 9.76 25.23 6.89
C ASN A 337 8.78 26.29 7.45
N LEU A 338 9.21 27.56 7.54
CA LEU A 338 8.38 28.65 8.07
C LEU A 338 7.06 28.86 7.31
N GLN A 339 7.03 28.66 5.99
CA GLN A 339 5.80 28.76 5.20
C GLN A 339 4.85 27.59 5.53
N THR A 340 5.40 26.39 5.72
CA THR A 340 4.62 25.22 6.16
C THR A 340 3.99 25.46 7.54
N SER A 341 4.76 25.96 8.50
CA SER A 341 4.26 26.31 9.85
C SER A 341 3.13 27.36 9.77
N LYS A 342 3.30 28.42 8.96
CA LYS A 342 2.24 29.41 8.72
C LYS A 342 0.97 28.77 8.15
N LYS A 343 1.10 27.94 7.10
CA LYS A 343 -0.05 27.25 6.49
C LYS A 343 -0.76 26.32 7.49
N ILE A 344 -0.02 25.62 8.35
CA ILE A 344 -0.60 24.78 9.40
C ILE A 344 -1.45 25.62 10.36
N LYS A 345 -0.92 26.76 10.82
CA LYS A 345 -1.65 27.68 11.72
C LYS A 345 -2.88 28.28 11.06
N GLU A 346 -2.79 28.62 9.76
CA GLU A 346 -3.93 29.10 8.97
C GLU A 346 -5.02 28.04 8.86
N VAL A 347 -4.67 26.78 8.57
CA VAL A 347 -5.62 25.67 8.48
C VAL A 347 -6.27 25.36 9.83
N ILE A 348 -5.51 25.37 10.91
CA ILE A 348 -6.04 25.14 12.28
C ILE A 348 -6.87 26.34 12.76
N GLY A 349 -6.52 27.55 12.33
CA GLY A 349 -7.22 28.80 12.68
C GLY A 349 -6.97 29.28 14.11
N GLN A 350 -5.95 28.74 14.80
CA GLN A 350 -5.60 29.09 16.19
C GLN A 350 -4.07 29.02 16.38
N GLU A 351 -3.59 29.53 17.51
CA GLU A 351 -2.19 29.35 17.90
C GLU A 351 -1.88 27.88 18.17
N VAL A 352 -0.75 27.42 17.62
CA VAL A 352 -0.24 26.07 17.80
C VAL A 352 1.00 26.14 18.70
N PRO A 353 0.99 25.53 19.90
CA PRO A 353 2.16 25.50 20.76
C PRO A 353 3.36 24.83 20.07
N SER A 354 4.59 25.30 20.36
CA SER A 354 5.80 24.77 19.71
C SER A 354 5.98 23.25 19.88
N TRP A 355 5.62 22.68 21.03
CA TRP A 355 5.69 21.21 21.20
C TRP A 355 4.77 20.48 20.23
N LEU A 356 3.60 21.06 19.91
CA LEU A 356 2.63 20.47 19.01
C LEU A 356 3.06 20.64 17.56
N GLU A 357 3.70 21.77 17.19
CA GLU A 357 4.33 21.90 15.86
C GLU A 357 5.38 20.80 15.62
N LYS A 358 6.19 20.48 16.62
CA LYS A 358 7.16 19.37 16.56
C LYS A 358 6.48 18.02 16.32
N VAL A 359 5.39 17.75 17.03
CA VAL A 359 4.62 16.51 16.87
C VAL A 359 3.91 16.47 15.51
N LEU A 360 3.37 17.59 15.04
CA LEU A 360 2.61 17.68 13.79
C LEU A 360 3.49 17.64 12.54
N GLY A 361 4.80 17.85 12.64
CA GLY A 361 5.70 17.67 11.50
C GLY A 361 7.04 18.37 11.55
N GLU A 362 7.26 19.32 12.47
CA GLU A 362 8.55 20.02 12.59
C GLU A 362 9.64 19.15 13.25
N GLY A 363 9.28 18.02 13.88
CA GLY A 363 10.24 17.10 14.45
C GLY A 363 11.24 16.56 13.41
N ILE A 364 12.41 16.11 13.86
CA ILE A 364 13.35 15.39 12.98
C ILE A 364 12.64 14.13 12.48
N ASN A 365 12.64 13.92 11.17
CA ASN A 365 12.21 12.65 10.61
C ASN A 365 13.30 11.61 10.83
N GLN A 366 12.98 10.58 11.61
CA GLN A 366 13.90 9.49 11.90
C GLN A 366 13.24 8.18 11.51
N ASN A 367 13.74 7.53 10.46
CA ASN A 367 13.20 6.28 9.96
C ASN A 367 14.25 5.17 9.99
N PHE A 368 13.83 3.97 10.40
CA PHE A 368 14.55 2.75 10.09
C PHE A 368 14.15 2.33 8.67
N ILE A 369 15.12 2.38 7.75
CA ILE A 369 14.92 2.01 6.36
C ILE A 369 15.37 0.56 6.20
N LYS A 370 14.51 -0.29 5.63
CA LYS A 370 14.84 -1.64 5.17
C LYS A 370 14.79 -1.67 3.64
N VAL A 371 15.90 -2.04 3.01
CA VAL A 371 16.00 -2.22 1.55
C VAL A 371 16.02 -3.72 1.27
N TYR A 372 14.93 -4.24 0.71
CA TYR A 372 14.81 -5.64 0.32
C TYR A 372 15.28 -5.82 -1.12
N VAL A 373 16.16 -6.79 -1.34
CA VAL A 373 16.77 -7.15 -2.63
C VAL A 373 16.79 -8.68 -2.79
N PRO A 374 17.10 -9.23 -3.97
CA PRO A 374 17.15 -10.69 -4.15
C PRO A 374 18.03 -11.39 -3.11
N LYS A 375 17.57 -12.53 -2.60
CA LYS A 375 18.32 -13.32 -1.62
C LYS A 375 19.70 -13.71 -2.13
N GLY A 376 20.72 -13.46 -1.33
CA GLY A 376 22.13 -13.70 -1.68
C GLY A 376 22.83 -12.48 -2.29
N SER A 377 22.13 -11.36 -2.46
CA SER A 377 22.77 -10.10 -2.84
C SER A 377 23.79 -9.67 -1.78
N LYS A 378 24.91 -9.09 -2.21
CA LYS A 378 26.01 -8.72 -1.29
C LYS A 378 26.23 -7.22 -1.28
N LEU A 379 26.18 -6.60 -0.10
CA LEU A 379 26.55 -5.20 0.05
C LEU A 379 28.06 -5.05 -0.16
N VAL A 380 28.44 -4.19 -1.10
CA VAL A 380 29.83 -3.91 -1.47
C VAL A 380 30.31 -2.63 -0.79
N ALA A 381 29.49 -1.58 -0.81
CA ALA A 381 29.83 -0.30 -0.20
C ALA A 381 28.60 0.52 0.17
N ALA A 382 28.79 1.47 1.08
CA ALA A 382 27.80 2.47 1.46
C ALA A 382 28.41 3.89 1.45
N LYS A 383 27.61 4.91 1.12
CA LYS A 383 27.98 6.34 1.22
C LYS A 383 26.84 7.12 1.85
N GLY A 384 27.18 8.10 2.70
CA GLY A 384 26.18 8.89 3.44
C GLY A 384 25.56 8.18 4.65
N VAL A 385 25.91 6.90 4.84
CA VAL A 385 25.69 6.10 6.05
C VAL A 385 26.99 5.28 6.23
N PRO A 386 27.58 5.23 7.43
CA PRO A 386 28.74 4.36 7.70
C PRO A 386 28.41 2.91 7.36
N LEU A 387 29.36 2.18 6.78
CA LEU A 387 29.11 0.82 6.30
C LEU A 387 28.79 -0.13 7.46
N GLU A 388 29.47 0.07 8.59
CA GLU A 388 29.29 -0.63 9.85
C GLU A 388 27.91 -0.43 10.49
N ASP A 389 27.22 0.67 10.14
CA ASP A 389 25.86 0.96 10.61
C ASP A 389 24.78 0.29 9.74
N VAL A 390 25.16 -0.28 8.58
CA VAL A 390 24.24 -1.00 7.69
C VAL A 390 24.14 -2.45 8.12
N ILE A 391 23.00 -2.79 8.72
CA ILE A 391 22.66 -4.15 9.13
C ILE A 391 22.30 -4.95 7.88
N THR A 392 22.98 -6.07 7.65
CA THR A 392 22.62 -7.03 6.60
C THR A 392 22.01 -8.27 7.24
N THR A 393 20.77 -8.61 6.85
CA THR A 393 20.04 -9.78 7.35
C THR A 393 19.27 -10.46 6.22
N GLU A 394 18.67 -11.60 6.50
CA GLU A 394 17.62 -12.19 5.67
C GLU A 394 16.26 -12.01 6.32
N ASP A 395 15.24 -11.78 5.50
CA ASP A 395 13.83 -11.65 5.91
C ASP A 395 12.94 -11.95 4.71
N LEU A 396 11.83 -12.65 4.90
CA LEU A 396 10.83 -12.94 3.84
C LEU A 396 11.42 -13.50 2.52
N GLY A 397 12.47 -14.32 2.62
CA GLY A 397 13.17 -14.87 1.45
C GLY A 397 13.95 -13.84 0.64
N LYS A 398 14.33 -12.71 1.24
CA LYS A 398 15.14 -11.62 0.65
C LYS A 398 16.39 -11.39 1.47
N THR A 399 17.40 -10.77 0.84
CA THR A 399 18.46 -10.08 1.58
C THR A 399 17.98 -8.67 1.89
N VAL A 400 18.24 -8.20 3.11
CA VAL A 400 17.81 -6.89 3.59
C VAL A 400 19.01 -6.09 4.06
N PHE A 401 19.17 -4.89 3.51
CA PHE A 401 20.09 -3.87 4.03
C PHE A 401 19.29 -2.85 4.82
N ALA A 402 19.55 -2.72 6.12
CA ALA A 402 18.79 -1.88 7.01
C ALA A 402 19.65 -0.87 7.76
N PHE A 403 19.17 0.37 7.88
CA PHE A 403 19.91 1.45 8.54
C PHE A 403 18.95 2.57 9.00
N VAL A 404 19.42 3.44 9.90
CA VAL A 404 18.65 4.60 10.33
C VAL A 404 18.97 5.82 9.48
N SER A 405 17.93 6.48 8.97
CA SER A 405 18.00 7.75 8.26
C SER A 405 17.38 8.85 9.11
N LYS A 406 18.09 9.96 9.29
CA LYS A 406 17.61 11.15 10.00
C LYS A 406 17.59 12.35 9.05
N VAL A 407 16.49 13.10 8.99
CA VAL A 407 16.36 14.30 8.16
C VAL A 407 15.75 15.41 9.00
N SER A 408 16.53 16.44 9.31
CA SER A 408 16.03 17.64 9.99
C SER A 408 15.16 18.49 9.06
N PRO A 409 14.23 19.30 9.60
CA PRO A 409 13.43 20.24 8.81
C PRO A 409 14.26 21.12 7.87
N GLY A 410 13.79 21.26 6.62
CA GLY A 410 14.45 22.03 5.57
C GLY A 410 15.76 21.42 5.05
N LYS A 411 16.17 20.24 5.53
CA LYS A 411 17.42 19.58 5.10
C LYS A 411 17.16 18.41 4.15
N THR A 412 18.22 18.00 3.49
CA THR A 412 18.24 16.85 2.58
C THR A 412 19.34 15.91 3.01
N THR A 413 19.06 14.62 3.08
CA THR A 413 20.08 13.58 3.26
C THR A 413 20.09 12.64 2.06
N ARG A 414 21.23 11.98 1.88
CA ARG A 414 21.42 10.97 0.83
C ARG A 414 22.11 9.76 1.43
N ALA A 415 21.57 8.59 1.15
CA ALA A 415 22.20 7.32 1.44
C ALA A 415 22.36 6.55 0.12
N THR A 416 23.56 6.06 -0.15
CA THR A 416 23.86 5.25 -1.34
C THR A 416 24.35 3.89 -0.89
N LEU A 417 23.71 2.83 -1.39
CA LEU A 417 24.12 1.45 -1.24
C LEU A 417 24.58 0.92 -2.59
N ILE A 418 25.74 0.26 -2.60
CA ILE A 418 26.28 -0.44 -3.76
C ILE A 418 26.27 -1.92 -3.42
N TYR A 419 25.57 -2.74 -4.21
CA TYR A 419 25.45 -4.17 -3.96
C TYR A 419 25.48 -4.98 -5.25
N GLU A 420 25.97 -6.21 -5.15
CA GLU A 420 26.01 -7.19 -6.23
C GLU A 420 24.82 -8.14 -6.14
N LEU A 421 24.20 -8.46 -7.28
CA LEU A 421 23.12 -9.46 -7.36
C LEU A 421 23.66 -10.90 -7.37
N PRO A 422 22.87 -11.88 -6.90
CA PRO A 422 23.30 -13.27 -6.77
C PRO A 422 23.29 -14.05 -8.11
N PHE A 423 23.09 -13.37 -9.23
CA PHE A 423 23.03 -13.96 -10.57
C PHE A 423 23.71 -13.07 -11.60
N ARG A 424 24.01 -13.66 -12.77
CA ARG A 424 24.68 -13.00 -13.89
C ARG A 424 23.80 -13.03 -15.15
N LEU A 425 24.01 -12.05 -16.02
CA LEU A 425 23.45 -12.03 -17.37
C LEU A 425 24.44 -12.59 -18.38
N ASN A 426 23.95 -13.26 -19.42
CA ASN A 426 24.79 -13.61 -20.56
C ASN A 426 24.86 -12.44 -21.54
N VAL A 427 25.83 -11.55 -21.36
CA VAL A 427 26.04 -10.37 -22.22
C VAL A 427 26.60 -10.70 -23.61
N ASN A 428 26.97 -11.95 -23.86
CA ASN A 428 27.47 -12.42 -25.15
C ASN A 428 26.38 -13.01 -26.05
N SER A 429 25.18 -13.25 -25.51
CA SER A 429 23.97 -13.60 -26.25
C SER A 429 22.86 -12.60 -25.95
N ILE A 430 21.68 -12.79 -26.56
CA ILE A 430 20.49 -12.07 -26.12
C ILE A 430 20.10 -12.58 -24.73
N ASP A 431 19.92 -11.67 -23.77
CA ASP A 431 19.45 -11.97 -22.42
C ASP A 431 18.54 -10.84 -21.90
N ASN A 432 17.79 -11.11 -20.83
CA ASN A 432 16.80 -10.20 -20.26
C ASN A 432 17.14 -9.83 -18.83
N TYR A 433 17.36 -8.54 -18.58
CA TYR A 433 17.34 -8.01 -17.23
C TYR A 433 15.92 -7.59 -16.84
N ARG A 434 15.42 -8.07 -15.70
CA ARG A 434 14.09 -7.72 -15.16
C ARG A 434 14.25 -7.20 -13.74
N LEU A 435 13.52 -6.15 -13.40
CA LEU A 435 13.42 -5.58 -12.06
C LEU A 435 11.95 -5.38 -11.72
N PHE A 436 11.56 -5.90 -10.56
CA PHE A 436 10.30 -5.56 -9.91
C PHE A 436 10.56 -4.64 -8.72
N VAL A 437 9.96 -3.45 -8.73
CA VAL A 437 9.99 -2.50 -7.61
C VAL A 437 8.63 -2.51 -6.93
N GLN A 438 8.60 -2.97 -5.69
CA GLN A 438 7.41 -3.00 -4.85
C GLN A 438 7.26 -1.68 -4.10
N LYS A 439 6.05 -1.12 -4.10
CA LYS A 439 5.71 0.13 -3.39
C LYS A 439 5.32 -0.22 -1.95
N GLN A 440 5.87 0.52 -0.99
CA GLN A 440 5.36 0.49 0.38
C GLN A 440 3.96 1.17 0.47
N PRO A 441 2.93 0.50 1.03
CA PRO A 441 1.65 1.10 1.35
C PRO A 441 1.73 2.40 2.18
N GLY A 442 0.77 3.30 2.02
CA GLY A 442 0.64 4.58 2.76
C GLY A 442 1.74 5.63 2.50
N LYS A 443 2.90 5.23 2.00
CA LYS A 443 4.02 6.13 1.70
C LYS A 443 3.69 7.06 0.53
N LYS A 444 4.08 8.34 0.66
CA LYS A 444 4.04 9.28 -0.46
C LYS A 444 4.84 8.74 -1.64
N PRO A 445 4.28 8.68 -2.86
CA PRO A 445 4.94 8.08 -4.01
C PRO A 445 6.31 8.70 -4.29
N PRO A 446 7.42 7.95 -4.15
CA PRO A 446 8.73 8.49 -4.43
C PRO A 446 8.93 8.68 -5.93
N LEU A 447 9.78 9.64 -6.29
CA LEU A 447 10.28 9.73 -7.66
C LEU A 447 11.32 8.62 -7.89
N LEU A 448 11.02 7.65 -8.75
CA LEU A 448 11.94 6.60 -9.16
C LEU A 448 12.68 6.98 -10.45
N ILE A 449 14.00 6.82 -10.44
CA ILE A 449 14.87 6.95 -11.61
C ILE A 449 15.61 5.62 -11.81
N LYS A 450 15.29 4.91 -12.90
CA LYS A 450 15.90 3.63 -13.27
C LYS A 450 16.83 3.75 -14.46
N LYS A 451 18.12 3.49 -14.25
CA LYS A 451 19.15 3.43 -15.30
C LYS A 451 19.78 2.05 -15.38
N ILE A 452 20.26 1.71 -16.57
CA ILE A 452 21.06 0.51 -16.81
C ILE A 452 22.20 0.88 -17.74
N SER A 453 23.41 0.39 -17.44
CA SER A 453 24.64 0.56 -18.20
C SER A 453 25.19 -0.82 -18.56
N LEU A 454 25.75 -0.93 -19.76
CA LEU A 454 26.31 -2.14 -20.33
C LEU A 454 27.80 -1.92 -20.67
N PRO A 455 28.61 -2.99 -20.76
CA PRO A 455 29.99 -2.87 -21.17
C PRO A 455 30.09 -2.50 -22.67
N GLN A 456 31.27 -2.07 -23.10
CA GLN A 456 31.50 -1.64 -24.48
C GLN A 456 31.15 -2.75 -25.51
N GLY A 457 30.55 -2.35 -26.63
CA GLY A 457 30.12 -3.27 -27.71
C GLY A 457 28.82 -4.05 -27.42
N ARG A 458 28.10 -3.71 -26.35
CA ARG A 458 26.79 -4.28 -25.99
C ARG A 458 25.71 -3.20 -26.11
N LYS A 459 24.50 -3.62 -26.47
CA LYS A 459 23.37 -2.72 -26.70
C LYS A 459 22.11 -3.20 -25.99
N ILE A 460 21.27 -2.24 -25.63
CA ILE A 460 19.90 -2.46 -25.19
C ILE A 460 19.01 -2.46 -26.44
N PHE A 461 18.43 -3.61 -26.77
CA PHE A 461 17.52 -3.74 -27.92
C PHE A 461 16.11 -3.25 -27.62
N GLN A 462 15.66 -3.47 -26.38
CA GLN A 462 14.33 -3.07 -25.96
C GLN A 462 14.35 -2.69 -24.48
N LYS A 463 13.55 -1.67 -24.13
CA LYS A 463 13.40 -1.19 -22.75
C LYS A 463 11.92 -0.93 -22.45
N ILE A 464 11.39 -1.55 -21.41
CA ILE A 464 9.99 -1.41 -21.00
C ILE A 464 9.93 -1.10 -19.49
N PRO A 465 9.27 0.00 -19.08
CA PRO A 465 8.85 1.11 -19.92
C PRO A 465 10.06 1.86 -20.50
N SER A 466 9.86 2.54 -21.62
CA SER A 466 10.90 3.39 -22.23
C SER A 466 11.29 4.57 -21.33
N GLN A 467 10.31 5.10 -20.59
CA GLN A 467 10.50 6.18 -19.64
C GLN A 467 11.25 5.69 -18.38
N GLN A 468 12.40 6.31 -18.12
CA GLN A 468 13.33 5.93 -17.04
C GLN A 468 13.05 6.63 -15.71
N LYS A 469 12.08 7.53 -15.70
CA LYS A 469 11.72 8.40 -14.57
C LYS A 469 10.22 8.32 -14.38
N THR A 470 9.76 7.86 -13.22
CA THR A 470 8.34 7.71 -12.92
C THR A 470 8.05 8.03 -11.46
N VAL A 471 6.81 8.39 -11.15
CA VAL A 471 6.31 8.46 -9.77
C VAL A 471 5.84 7.06 -9.39
N LEU A 472 6.41 6.47 -8.36
CA LEU A 472 6.11 5.11 -7.90
C LEU A 472 4.83 5.10 -7.05
N ASP A 473 3.69 5.37 -7.68
CA ASP A 473 2.37 5.34 -7.01
C ASP A 473 1.73 3.95 -7.02
N THR A 474 2.24 3.05 -7.84
CA THR A 474 1.95 1.61 -7.86
C THR A 474 3.25 0.82 -7.94
N ASN A 475 3.19 -0.50 -7.86
CA ASN A 475 4.33 -1.36 -8.20
C ASN A 475 4.84 -1.04 -9.62
N TYR A 476 6.16 -1.15 -9.83
CA TYR A 476 6.82 -0.81 -11.09
C TYR A 476 7.60 -2.01 -11.62
N ARG A 477 7.37 -2.36 -12.88
CA ARG A 477 8.11 -3.40 -13.60
C ARG A 477 9.02 -2.76 -14.63
N PHE A 478 10.25 -3.22 -14.66
CA PHE A 478 11.25 -2.82 -15.61
C PHE A 478 11.85 -4.05 -16.30
N SER A 479 11.94 -4.03 -17.62
CA SER A 479 12.65 -5.06 -18.38
C SER A 479 13.50 -4.45 -19.49
N SER A 480 14.65 -5.07 -19.74
CA SER A 480 15.58 -4.69 -20.79
C SER A 480 16.10 -5.93 -21.50
N VAL A 481 15.98 -5.96 -22.83
CA VAL A 481 16.61 -6.97 -23.69
C VAL A 481 18.00 -6.47 -24.03
N ILE A 482 19.03 -7.25 -23.74
CA ILE A 482 20.44 -6.86 -23.93
C ILE A 482 21.18 -7.91 -24.75
N GLY A 483 22.25 -7.51 -25.43
CA GLY A 483 23.16 -8.43 -26.12
C GLY A 483 24.26 -7.71 -26.87
N ARG A 484 25.01 -8.44 -27.72
CA ARG A 484 26.07 -7.88 -28.57
C ARG A 484 25.50 -7.06 -29.71
N GLU A 485 26.22 -6.02 -30.10
CA GLU A 485 25.80 -5.08 -31.15
C GLU A 485 25.76 -5.70 -32.55
N GLU A 486 26.51 -6.78 -32.79
CA GLU A 486 26.70 -7.43 -34.10
C GLU A 486 25.81 -8.67 -34.34
N ILE A 487 24.64 -8.77 -33.68
CA ILE A 487 23.69 -9.88 -33.90
C ILE A 487 22.61 -9.48 -34.91
#